data_AF-A0A8H5I4U0-F1
#
_entry.id   AF-A0A8H5I4U0-F1
#
_cell.length_a   1.000
_cell.length_b   1.000
_cell.length_c   1.000
_cell.angle_alpha   90.00
_cell.angle_beta   90.00
_cell.angle_gamma   90.00
#
_symmetry.space_group_name_H-M   'P 1'
#
loop_
_entity.id
_entity.type
_entity.pdbx_description
1 polymer ?
#
loop_
_entity_poly.entity_id
_entity_poly.type
_entity_poly.pdbx_seq_one_letter_code
_entity_poly.pdbx_strand_id
1 'polypeptide(L)'
;MGNEQSTMQLSEVNPADFKQRQAYLMACVHQMGGNYAEKVMEERYFAYKLVCDKLHERGVVEVGNLYFEYQVDRAAWKNLFRRLRDQAPPWPFEGKSPKLDDMSEDVSPSYKQWRINRNLPVDTHQVEATDSTN
;
A
#
# COMPACT_ATOMS: atom_id res chain seq x y z
N MET A 1 24.21 -14.28 23.81
CA MET A 1 24.28 -12.91 23.28
C MET A 1 22.96 -12.67 22.56
N GLY A 2 22.13 -11.77 23.10
CA GLY A 2 20.76 -11.57 22.63
C GLY A 2 20.77 -10.90 21.26
N ASN A 3 20.00 -11.47 20.33
CA ASN A 3 19.76 -10.86 19.03
C ASN A 3 18.90 -9.62 19.25
N GLU A 4 19.51 -8.45 19.29
CA GLU A 4 18.79 -7.18 19.17
C GLU A 4 18.23 -7.11 17.75
N GLN A 5 17.02 -7.64 17.55
CA GLN A 5 16.20 -7.25 16.41
C GLN A 5 15.92 -5.77 16.58
N SER A 6 16.76 -4.94 15.95
CA SER A 6 16.57 -3.49 15.92
C SER A 6 15.20 -3.21 15.30
N THR A 7 14.26 -2.84 16.16
CA THR A 7 12.88 -2.56 15.78
C THR A 7 12.85 -1.10 15.37
N MET A 8 12.65 -0.83 14.07
CA MET A 8 12.56 0.55 13.56
C MET A 8 11.55 1.34 14.41
N GLN A 9 12.00 2.47 14.97
CA GLN A 9 11.10 3.36 15.70
C GLN A 9 10.24 4.14 14.71
N LEU A 10 8.99 4.47 15.06
CA LEU A 10 8.07 5.17 14.17
C LEU A 10 8.63 6.50 13.64
N SER A 11 9.45 7.18 14.45
CA SER A 11 10.12 8.45 14.09
C SER A 11 11.18 8.30 12.99
N GLU A 12 11.70 7.09 12.79
CA GLU A 12 12.76 6.78 11.84
C GLU A 12 12.21 6.26 10.50
N VAL A 13 10.92 5.92 10.46
CA VAL A 13 10.27 5.38 9.26
C VAL A 13 9.86 6.53 8.35
N ASN A 14 10.40 6.53 7.12
CA ASN A 14 9.85 7.35 6.05
C ASN A 14 8.51 6.74 5.58
N PRO A 15 7.36 7.39 5.81
CA PRO A 15 6.07 6.84 5.40
C PRO A 15 5.87 6.83 3.88
N ALA A 16 6.65 7.64 3.15
CA ALA A 16 6.67 7.63 1.69
C ALA A 16 7.61 6.55 1.12
N ASP A 17 8.35 5.82 1.95
CA ASP A 17 9.10 4.65 1.53
C ASP A 17 8.25 3.40 1.77
N PHE A 18 7.81 2.75 0.69
CA PHE A 18 7.00 1.53 0.76
C PHE A 18 7.68 0.42 1.58
N LYS A 19 8.98 0.21 1.39
CA LYS A 19 9.71 -0.89 2.04
C LYS A 19 9.84 -0.64 3.53
N GLN A 20 10.20 0.58 3.93
CA GLN A 20 10.28 0.95 5.35
C GLN A 20 8.91 0.86 6.03
N ARG A 21 7.86 1.37 5.36
CA ARG A 21 6.50 1.31 5.89
C ARG A 21 6.04 -0.13 6.09
N GLN A 22 6.22 -0.99 5.09
CA GLN A 22 5.83 -2.40 5.20
C GLN A 22 6.63 -3.13 6.29
N ALA A 23 7.95 -2.91 6.36
CA ALA A 23 8.80 -3.51 7.38
C ALA A 23 8.36 -3.12 8.80
N TYR A 24 8.05 -1.84 9.02
CA TYR A 24 7.52 -1.37 10.30
C TYR A 24 6.19 -2.02 10.66
N LEU A 25 5.22 -2.04 9.73
CA LEU A 25 3.91 -2.63 9.97
C LEU A 25 4.00 -4.12 10.29
N MET A 26 4.84 -4.86 9.57
CA MET A 26 5.08 -6.29 9.82
C MET A 26 5.73 -6.51 11.19
N ALA A 27 6.69 -5.67 11.58
CA ALA A 27 7.30 -5.74 12.90
C ALA A 27 6.27 -5.51 14.02
N CYS A 28 5.38 -4.51 13.89
CA CYS A 28 4.30 -4.28 14.84
C CYS A 28 3.36 -5.48 14.95
N VAL A 29 2.95 -6.04 13.81
CA VAL A 29 2.06 -7.21 13.79
C VAL A 29 2.72 -8.43 14.42
N HIS A 30 4.00 -8.68 14.15
CA HIS A 30 4.74 -9.78 14.75
C HIS A 30 4.91 -9.62 16.27
N GLN A 31 5.14 -8.40 16.75
CA GLN A 31 5.22 -8.12 18.18
C GLN A 31 3.88 -8.38 18.90
N MET A 32 2.76 -8.10 18.25
CA MET A 32 1.43 -8.42 18.78
C MET A 32 1.17 -9.94 18.81
N GLY A 33 1.81 -10.68 17.89
CA GLY A 33 1.78 -12.13 17.83
C GLY A 33 0.40 -12.74 17.47
N GLY A 34 0.31 -14.06 17.62
CA GLY A 34 -0.92 -14.82 17.41
C GLY A 34 -1.50 -14.71 16.00
N ASN A 35 -2.83 -14.72 15.92
CA ASN A 35 -3.59 -14.73 14.65
C ASN A 35 -3.36 -13.51 13.74
N TYR A 36 -2.74 -12.44 14.23
CA TYR A 36 -2.49 -11.24 13.41
C TYR A 36 -1.36 -11.47 12.40
N ALA A 37 -0.29 -12.15 12.80
CA ALA A 37 0.83 -12.49 11.93
C ALA A 37 0.42 -13.42 10.78
N GLU A 38 -0.52 -14.32 11.04
CA GLU A 38 -1.06 -15.25 10.03
C GLU A 38 -1.99 -14.54 9.03
N LYS A 39 -2.73 -13.51 9.47
CA LYS A 39 -3.76 -12.84 8.66
C LYS A 39 -3.27 -11.63 7.89
N VAL A 40 -2.12 -11.07 8.24
CA VAL A 40 -1.65 -9.80 7.65
C VAL A 40 -1.59 -9.82 6.13
N MET A 41 -1.16 -10.93 5.53
CA MET A 41 -1.10 -11.08 4.07
C MET A 41 -2.49 -11.19 3.44
N GLU A 42 -3.39 -11.93 4.08
CA GLU A 42 -4.79 -12.07 3.63
C GLU A 42 -5.53 -10.73 3.71
N GLU A 43 -5.41 -10.01 4.82
CA GLU A 43 -6.05 -8.70 5.01
C GLU A 43 -5.47 -7.65 4.06
N ARG A 44 -4.18 -7.73 3.73
CA ARG A 44 -3.57 -6.89 2.70
C ARG A 44 -4.11 -7.18 1.31
N TYR A 45 -4.37 -8.44 0.97
CA TYR A 45 -5.00 -8.80 -0.30
C TYR A 45 -6.45 -8.30 -0.39
N PHE A 46 -7.24 -8.39 0.69
CA PHE A 46 -8.58 -7.79 0.72
C PHE A 46 -8.53 -6.26 0.63
N ALA A 47 -7.57 -5.63 1.30
CA ALA A 47 -7.34 -4.20 1.21
C ALA A 47 -7.00 -3.75 -0.22
N TYR A 48 -6.16 -4.52 -0.92
CA TYR A 48 -5.85 -4.29 -2.33
C TYR A 48 -7.11 -4.24 -3.19
N LYS A 49 -7.98 -5.26 -3.09
CA LYS A 49 -9.25 -5.28 -3.84
C LYS A 49 -10.11 -4.06 -3.52
N LEU A 50 -10.28 -3.76 -2.23
CA LEU A 50 -11.07 -2.63 -1.76
C LEU A 50 -10.56 -1.29 -2.29
N VAL A 51 -9.23 -1.10 -2.33
CA VAL A 51 -8.63 0.13 -2.86
C VAL A 51 -8.84 0.23 -4.36
N CYS A 52 -8.65 -0.87 -5.12
CA CYS A 52 -8.93 -0.89 -6.55
C CYS A 52 -10.39 -0.56 -6.86
N ASP A 53 -11.35 -1.21 -6.19
CA ASP A 53 -12.78 -0.96 -6.38
C ASP A 53 -13.11 0.52 -6.08
N LYS A 54 -12.58 1.09 -4.99
CA LYS A 54 -12.79 2.51 -4.65
C LYS A 54 -12.18 3.49 -5.64
N LEU A 55 -11.01 3.19 -6.19
CA LEU A 55 -10.39 4.03 -7.22
C LEU A 55 -11.21 3.99 -8.50
N HIS A 56 -11.70 2.81 -8.88
CA HIS A 56 -12.57 2.64 -10.03
C HIS A 56 -13.90 3.39 -9.87
N GLU A 57 -14.57 3.25 -8.72
CA GLU A 57 -15.81 3.98 -8.39
C GLU A 57 -15.63 5.51 -8.45
N ARG A 58 -14.43 6.01 -8.16
CA ARG A 58 -14.07 7.43 -8.27
C ARG A 58 -13.69 7.87 -9.68
N GLY A 59 -13.74 6.98 -10.67
CA GLY A 59 -13.34 7.27 -12.05
C GLY A 59 -11.83 7.42 -12.24
N VAL A 60 -11.01 7.02 -11.28
CA VAL A 60 -9.55 7.13 -11.37
C VAL A 60 -9.03 6.11 -12.37
N VAL A 61 -8.40 6.56 -13.44
CA VAL A 61 -7.81 5.70 -14.48
C VAL A 61 -6.39 5.30 -14.11
N GLU A 62 -5.61 6.26 -13.61
CA GLU A 62 -4.23 6.07 -13.17
C GLU A 62 -4.02 6.65 -11.77
N VAL A 63 -3.11 6.06 -11.02
CA VAL A 63 -2.78 6.49 -9.66
C VAL A 63 -1.28 6.26 -9.43
N GLY A 64 -0.65 7.16 -8.70
CA GLY A 64 0.75 7.00 -8.32
C GLY A 64 0.96 5.74 -7.50
N ASN A 65 2.05 5.02 -7.78
CA ASN A 65 2.39 3.78 -7.10
C ASN A 65 2.49 3.99 -5.58
N LEU A 66 3.15 5.08 -5.17
CA LEU A 66 3.33 5.39 -3.77
C LEU A 66 2.00 5.63 -3.03
N TYR A 67 1.09 6.42 -3.62
CA TYR A 67 -0.25 6.61 -3.05
C TYR A 67 -1.01 5.30 -2.95
N PHE A 68 -1.00 4.51 -4.02
CA PHE A 68 -1.71 3.23 -4.08
C PHE A 68 -1.27 2.32 -2.94
N GLU A 69 0.04 2.07 -2.83
CA GLU A 69 0.60 1.19 -1.81
C GLU A 69 0.32 1.68 -0.39
N TYR A 70 0.38 3.00 -0.17
CA TYR A 70 0.03 3.61 1.12
C TYR A 70 -1.44 3.35 1.49
N GLN A 71 -2.38 3.49 0.54
CA GLN A 71 -3.79 3.22 0.82
C GLN A 71 -4.07 1.74 1.07
N VAL A 72 -3.37 0.83 0.36
CA VAL A 72 -3.50 -0.61 0.62
C VAL A 72 -3.01 -0.93 2.03
N ASP A 73 -1.84 -0.43 2.44
CA ASP A 73 -1.32 -0.66 3.80
C ASP A 73 -2.25 -0.10 4.87
N ARG A 74 -2.76 1.12 4.66
CA ARG A 74 -3.71 1.75 5.59
C ARG A 74 -5.01 0.96 5.71
N ALA A 75 -5.54 0.46 4.60
CA ALA A 75 -6.75 -0.35 4.59
C ALA A 75 -6.50 -1.73 5.24
N ALA A 76 -5.35 -2.34 4.99
CA ALA A 76 -4.94 -3.60 5.59
C ALA A 76 -4.86 -3.48 7.11
N TRP A 77 -4.22 -2.42 7.62
CA TRP A 77 -4.16 -2.12 9.05
C TRP A 77 -5.55 -2.01 9.68
N LYS A 78 -6.45 -1.24 9.07
CA LYS A 78 -7.83 -1.10 9.54
C LYS A 78 -8.59 -2.41 9.52
N ASN A 79 -8.42 -3.23 8.49
CA ASN A 79 -9.07 -4.52 8.38
C ASN A 79 -8.59 -5.48 9.48
N LEU A 80 -7.27 -5.56 9.67
CA LEU A 80 -6.62 -6.43 10.63
C LEU A 80 -7.13 -6.19 12.06
N PHE A 81 -7.31 -4.92 12.44
CA PHE A 81 -7.76 -4.54 13.78
C PHE A 81 -9.25 -4.22 13.89
N ARG A 82 -10.04 -4.43 12.83
CA ARG A 82 -11.46 -4.06 12.77
C ARG A 82 -12.29 -4.61 13.94
N ARG A 83 -11.96 -5.81 14.43
CA ARG A 83 -12.68 -6.46 15.54
C ARG A 83 -12.48 -5.77 16.89
N LEU A 84 -11.39 -5.03 17.06
CA LEU A 84 -11.07 -4.32 18.30
C LEU A 84 -11.86 -3.01 18.45
N ARG A 85 -12.48 -2.50 17.39
CA ARG A 85 -13.25 -1.25 17.38
C ARG A 85 -12.45 -0.12 18.03
N ASP A 86 -12.92 0.43 19.15
CA ASP A 86 -12.29 1.57 19.84
C ASP A 86 -10.93 1.22 20.47
N GLN A 87 -10.62 -0.08 20.60
CA GLN A 87 -9.33 -0.58 21.09
C GLN A 87 -8.34 -0.85 19.94
N ALA A 88 -8.73 -0.60 18.68
CA ALA A 88 -7.84 -0.80 17.55
C ALA A 88 -6.67 0.20 17.60
N PRO A 89 -5.41 -0.25 17.39
CA PRO A 89 -4.30 0.67 17.32
C PRO A 89 -4.50 1.64 16.16
N PRO A 90 -4.25 2.94 16.36
CA PRO A 90 -4.40 3.93 15.30
C PRO A 90 -3.44 3.65 14.15
N TRP A 91 -3.78 4.15 12.96
CA TRP A 91 -2.86 4.12 11.84
C TRP A 91 -1.60 4.94 12.18
N PRO A 92 -0.39 4.37 12.14
CA PRO A 92 0.82 5.05 12.66
C PRO A 92 1.26 6.28 11.86
N PHE A 93 0.80 6.42 10.62
CA PHE A 93 1.27 7.43 9.68
C PHE A 93 0.21 8.48 9.32
N GLU A 94 -0.72 8.76 10.24
CA GLU A 94 -1.78 9.76 10.02
C GLU A 94 -1.18 11.14 9.67
N GLY A 95 -1.84 11.86 8.74
CA GLY A 95 -1.34 13.15 8.24
C GLY A 95 -0.16 13.07 7.26
N LYS A 96 0.40 11.88 7.01
CA LYS A 96 1.55 11.68 6.11
C LYS A 96 1.18 10.92 4.82
N SER A 97 -0.05 11.08 4.34
CA SER A 97 -0.50 10.44 3.10
C SER A 97 0.18 11.09 1.89
N PRO A 98 0.74 10.31 0.95
CA PRO A 98 1.09 10.79 -0.37
C PRO A 98 -0.14 11.40 -1.07
N LYS A 99 0.09 12.20 -2.12
CA LYS A 99 -0.99 12.75 -2.96
C LYS A 99 -1.40 11.73 -4.02
N LEU A 100 -2.67 11.75 -4.41
CA LEU A 100 -3.25 10.81 -5.38
C LEU A 100 -2.54 10.88 -6.75
N ASP A 101 -2.22 12.10 -7.18
CA ASP A 101 -1.61 12.47 -8.45
C ASP A 101 -0.07 12.53 -8.41
N ASP A 102 0.53 12.10 -7.30
CA ASP A 102 1.98 12.00 -7.19
C ASP A 102 2.50 10.79 -7.96
N MET A 103 2.94 11.05 -9.19
CA MET A 103 3.52 10.04 -10.09
C MET A 103 5.06 9.96 -9.99
N SER A 104 5.68 10.46 -8.90
CA SER A 104 7.15 10.47 -8.74
C SER A 104 7.82 9.10 -8.70
N GLU A 105 7.06 8.06 -8.33
CA GLU A 105 7.47 6.64 -8.27
C GLU A 105 6.71 5.80 -9.33
N ASP A 106 6.40 6.42 -10.47
CA ASP A 106 5.59 5.88 -11.57
C ASP A 106 4.11 5.59 -11.21
N VAL A 107 3.35 5.22 -12.25
CA VAL A 107 1.98 4.74 -12.12
C VAL A 107 1.97 3.37 -11.45
N SER A 108 0.99 3.11 -10.58
CA SER A 108 0.84 1.83 -9.89
C SER A 108 0.69 0.66 -10.89
N PRO A 109 1.67 -0.27 -10.96
CA PRO A 109 1.57 -1.43 -11.83
C PRO A 109 0.46 -2.38 -11.37
N SER A 110 0.21 -2.47 -10.06
CA SER A 110 -0.84 -3.32 -9.50
C SER A 110 -2.23 -2.82 -9.86
N TYR A 111 -2.49 -1.51 -9.78
CA TYR A 111 -3.79 -0.96 -10.20
C TYR A 111 -3.98 -1.07 -11.72
N LYS A 112 -2.93 -0.77 -12.50
CA LYS A 112 -2.95 -0.96 -13.96
C LYS A 112 -3.30 -2.39 -14.35
N GLN A 113 -2.63 -3.38 -13.74
CA GLN A 113 -2.91 -4.80 -14.01
C GLN A 113 -4.32 -5.20 -13.58
N TRP A 114 -4.82 -4.68 -12.44
CA TRP A 114 -6.18 -4.93 -11.99
C TRP A 114 -7.22 -4.46 -13.03
N ARG A 115 -7.01 -3.28 -13.62
CA ARG A 115 -7.89 -2.73 -14.67
C ARG A 115 -7.85 -3.58 -15.94
N ILE A 116 -6.65 -3.98 -16.39
CA ILE A 116 -6.47 -4.88 -17.54
C ILE A 116 -7.25 -6.18 -17.35
N ASN A 117 -7.11 -6.82 -16.18
CA ASN A 117 -7.79 -8.08 -15.87
C ASN A 117 -9.33 -7.96 -15.88
N ARG A 118 -9.88 -6.74 -15.84
CA ARG A 118 -11.32 -6.46 -15.88
C ARG A 118 -11.77 -5.82 -17.20
N ASN A 119 -10.92 -5.77 -18.21
CA ASN A 119 -11.18 -5.10 -19.49
C ASN A 119 -11.56 -3.62 -19.33
N LEU A 120 -11.00 -2.95 -18.32
CA LEU A 120 -11.21 -1.53 -18.08
C LEU A 120 -10.15 -0.70 -18.84
N PRO A 121 -10.47 0.53 -19.29
CA PRO A 121 -9.50 1.39 -19.98
C PRO A 121 -8.27 1.67 -19.11
N VAL A 122 -7.08 1.60 -19.69
CA VAL A 122 -5.82 2.05 -19.09
C VAL A 122 -5.21 3.10 -20.01
N ASP A 123 -4.49 4.07 -19.44
CA ASP A 123 -3.74 4.99 -20.28
C ASP A 123 -2.51 4.27 -20.87
N THR A 124 -2.36 4.33 -22.19
CA THR A 124 -1.32 3.63 -22.95
C THR A 124 -0.16 4.53 -23.36
N HIS A 125 -0.14 5.80 -22.95
CA HIS A 125 0.83 6.81 -23.40
C HIS A 125 2.26 6.68 -22.84
N GLN A 126 2.79 5.47 -22.60
CA GLN A 126 4.19 5.28 -22.15
C GLN A 126 5.06 4.34 -22.99
N VAL A 127 4.64 3.91 -24.19
CA VAL A 127 5.53 3.10 -25.07
C VAL A 127 5.47 3.56 -26.53
N GLU A 128 5.90 4.78 -26.82
CA GLU A 128 6.39 5.18 -28.15
C GLU A 128 7.50 6.23 -28.00
N ALA A 129 8.65 5.83 -27.45
CA ALA A 129 9.85 6.68 -27.45
C ALA A 129 11.16 5.89 -27.41
N THR A 130 11.23 4.72 -28.07
CA THR A 130 12.52 4.13 -28.48
C THR A 130 12.34 3.31 -29.76
N ASP A 131 11.99 3.98 -30.85
CA ASP A 131 12.30 3.48 -32.19
C ASP A 131 12.52 4.67 -33.12
N SER A 132 13.63 5.37 -32.90
CA SER A 132 14.21 6.32 -33.84
C SER A 132 15.66 6.59 -33.46
N THR A 133 16.55 5.69 -33.86
CA THR A 133 17.88 6.13 -34.31
C THR A 133 18.42 5.17 -35.36
N ASN A 134 18.41 5.68 -36.60
CA ASN A 134 19.23 5.41 -37.80
C ASN A 134 19.97 4.08 -37.95
#